data_AF-A0A6N0ZFV7-F1
#
_entry.id   AF-A0A6N0ZFV7-F1
#
_cell.length_a   1.000
_cell.length_b   1.000
_cell.length_c   1.000
_cell.angle_alpha   90.00
_cell.angle_beta   90.00
_cell.angle_gamma   90.00
#
_symmetry.space_group_name_H-M   'P 1'
#
loop_
_entity.id
_entity.type
_entity.pdbx_description
1 polymer ?
#
loop_
_entity_poly.entity_id
_entity_poly.type
_entity_poly.pdbx_seq_one_letter_code
_entity_poly.pdbx_strand_id
1 'polypeptide(L)'
;MAFLIRTLLGVLLALAAAPAPAADARFMALSYHEVLADNEPLTPTAVRASDLARQFAWMRANDLHPASVDQILAARAGGRPLPRNAILLTFDEGFKDAYTRIFPLLNLFNYAAVIALVGQWMDVPAGQMVDYDGKAAARSKFLSWEQVREMQASGLVEVASHSYGLHRGILANPQGNTRPATITRLYANGRYEDDAAYLARLRHDLRDSISQHTGKAPRIIVWPYGRSNQAAQEVASDLGMPIGLTLVDGFNDAGTTKSVGKRQLIENSQSLQAFAEMLRVTWDANPARSVEVDPGTWPPGEDGLSPTLDRLLTLSPNIAFVKPAVERDGREMALFPTALRPVADDQLNHIAAVPTEMARHVLFEFDPSLPPEAIARHMRHREADGFRQFGVGGLPESLMGPLFPSLSLRWQPQLP
;
A
#
# COMPACT_ATOMS: atom_id res chain seq x y z
N MET A 1 -46.83 26.36 -34.53
CA MET A 1 -46.64 24.92 -34.24
C MET A 1 -45.23 24.41 -34.59
N ALA A 2 -44.67 24.72 -35.76
CA ALA A 2 -43.34 24.22 -36.16
C ALA A 2 -42.15 24.72 -35.31
N PHE A 3 -42.25 25.90 -34.69
CA PHE A 3 -41.20 26.44 -33.81
C PHE A 3 -41.16 25.73 -32.44
N LEU A 4 -42.32 25.44 -31.84
CA LEU A 4 -42.40 24.73 -30.56
C LEU A 4 -41.85 23.29 -30.64
N ILE A 5 -42.09 22.61 -31.76
CA ILE A 5 -41.61 21.24 -32.00
C ILE A 5 -40.08 21.21 -32.15
N ARG A 6 -39.47 22.24 -32.75
CA ARG A 6 -38.01 22.34 -32.89
C ARG A 6 -37.29 22.66 -31.57
N THR A 7 -37.88 23.48 -30.70
CA THR A 7 -37.35 23.72 -29.36
C THR A 7 -37.53 22.53 -28.42
N LEU A 8 -38.64 21.79 -28.52
CA LEU A 8 -38.81 20.56 -27.71
C LEU A 8 -37.82 19.46 -28.13
N LEU A 9 -37.52 19.32 -29.42
CA LEU A 9 -36.54 18.32 -29.89
C LEU A 9 -35.10 18.66 -29.44
N GLY A 10 -34.74 19.95 -29.39
CA GLY A 10 -33.43 20.39 -28.87
C GLY A 10 -33.28 20.20 -27.35
N VAL A 11 -34.35 20.37 -26.59
CA VAL A 11 -34.35 20.14 -25.12
C VAL A 11 -34.39 18.64 -24.80
N LEU A 12 -35.07 17.81 -25.59
CA LEU A 12 -35.06 16.35 -25.44
C LEU A 12 -33.72 15.71 -25.83
N LEU A 13 -32.96 16.30 -26.77
CA LEU A 13 -31.58 15.88 -27.08
C LEU A 13 -30.56 16.31 -26.02
N ALA A 14 -30.83 17.37 -25.26
CA ALA A 14 -29.99 17.79 -24.13
C ALA A 14 -30.23 16.98 -22.85
N LEU A 15 -31.41 16.36 -22.68
CA LEU A 15 -31.74 15.50 -21.53
C LEU A 15 -31.39 14.01 -21.72
N ALA A 16 -30.83 13.61 -22.87
CA ALA A 16 -30.46 12.22 -23.15
C ALA A 16 -28.94 11.93 -23.01
N ALA A 17 -28.14 12.90 -22.55
CA ALA A 17 -26.79 12.62 -22.08
C ALA A 17 -26.86 12.08 -20.65
N ALA A 18 -27.42 10.87 -20.49
CA ALA A 18 -27.12 10.08 -19.30
C ALA A 18 -25.59 10.01 -19.17
N PRO A 19 -25.00 10.20 -17.97
CA PRO A 19 -23.58 9.95 -17.82
C PRO A 19 -23.32 8.54 -18.33
N ALA A 20 -22.46 8.42 -19.35
CA ALA A 20 -22.01 7.11 -19.79
C ALA A 20 -21.52 6.38 -18.52
N PRO A 21 -21.88 5.10 -18.32
CA PRO A 21 -21.30 4.34 -17.21
C PRO A 21 -19.79 4.54 -17.29
N ALA A 22 -19.17 4.92 -16.17
CA ALA A 22 -17.74 5.21 -16.13
C ALA A 22 -17.01 4.11 -16.91
N ALA A 23 -16.26 4.51 -17.95
CA ALA A 23 -15.57 3.58 -18.83
C ALA A 23 -14.86 2.53 -17.96
N ASP A 24 -15.07 1.24 -18.25
CA ASP A 24 -14.53 0.16 -17.43
C ASP A 24 -13.01 0.33 -17.33
N ALA A 25 -12.59 0.83 -16.17
CA ALA A 25 -11.20 1.08 -15.82
C ALA A 25 -10.69 -0.01 -14.88
N ARG A 26 -11.32 -1.20 -14.93
CA ARG A 26 -10.93 -2.33 -14.09
C ARG A 26 -9.61 -2.94 -14.56
N PHE A 27 -8.67 -3.09 -13.65
CA PHE A 27 -7.40 -3.77 -13.90
C PHE A 27 -6.87 -4.47 -12.63
N MET A 28 -5.99 -5.45 -12.83
CA MET A 28 -5.20 -6.03 -11.74
C MET A 28 -3.76 -5.56 -11.86
N ALA A 29 -3.12 -5.20 -10.76
CA ALA A 29 -1.71 -4.85 -10.77
C ALA A 29 -0.88 -5.96 -10.14
N LEU A 30 0.30 -6.24 -10.69
CA LEU A 30 1.20 -7.30 -10.25
C LEU A 30 2.52 -6.68 -9.79
N SER A 31 2.96 -7.06 -8.60
CA SER A 31 4.20 -6.59 -7.97
C SER A 31 5.27 -7.66 -8.07
N TYR A 32 6.32 -7.38 -8.82
CA TYR A 32 7.53 -8.19 -8.94
C TYR A 32 8.71 -7.47 -8.28
N HIS A 33 9.72 -8.25 -7.86
CA HIS A 33 10.97 -7.73 -7.32
C HIS A 33 12.13 -8.29 -8.16
N GLU A 34 12.87 -9.26 -7.62
CA GLU A 34 14.00 -9.89 -8.29
C GLU A 34 13.55 -10.86 -9.38
N VAL A 35 14.26 -10.86 -10.50
CA VAL A 35 14.16 -11.86 -11.56
C VAL A 35 15.52 -12.51 -11.73
N LEU A 36 15.68 -13.66 -11.10
CA LEU A 36 16.95 -14.38 -11.00
C LEU A 36 17.12 -15.35 -12.16
N ALA A 37 18.37 -15.68 -12.51
CA ALA A 37 18.60 -16.78 -13.44
C ALA A 37 18.15 -18.11 -12.82
N ASP A 38 17.84 -19.08 -13.69
CA ASP A 38 17.25 -20.35 -13.27
C ASP A 38 18.16 -21.20 -12.36
N ASN A 39 19.46 -20.92 -12.35
CA ASN A 39 20.45 -21.59 -11.52
C ASN A 39 20.83 -20.81 -10.24
N GLU A 40 20.28 -19.62 -10.03
CA GLU A 40 20.52 -18.83 -8.82
C GLU A 40 19.61 -19.31 -7.67
N PRO A 41 20.08 -19.24 -6.41
CA PRO A 41 19.24 -19.47 -5.23
C PRO A 41 18.10 -18.44 -5.18
N LEU A 42 16.87 -18.91 -4.97
CA LEU A 42 15.71 -18.02 -4.85
C LEU A 42 15.71 -17.29 -3.50
N THR A 43 15.38 -16.00 -3.55
CA THR A 43 14.90 -15.23 -2.40
C THR A 43 13.37 -15.33 -2.35
N PRO A 44 12.72 -15.00 -1.20
CA PRO A 44 11.27 -15.12 -1.07
C PRO A 44 10.47 -14.35 -2.13
N THR A 45 10.94 -13.16 -2.53
CA THR A 45 10.25 -12.29 -3.50
C THR A 45 10.75 -12.47 -4.94
N ALA A 46 11.69 -13.39 -5.18
CA ALA A 46 12.24 -13.63 -6.51
C ALA A 46 11.35 -14.53 -7.39
N VAL A 47 11.42 -14.27 -8.69
CA VAL A 47 10.90 -15.14 -9.75
C VAL A 47 12.04 -15.58 -10.66
N ARG A 48 12.00 -16.80 -11.17
CA ARG A 48 12.97 -17.26 -12.18
C ARG A 48 12.69 -16.61 -13.52
N ALA A 49 13.75 -16.31 -14.27
CA ALA A 49 13.63 -15.72 -15.60
C ALA A 49 12.75 -16.57 -16.54
N SER A 50 12.87 -17.91 -16.50
CA SER A 50 12.01 -18.78 -17.32
C SER A 50 10.56 -18.77 -16.86
N ASP A 51 10.29 -18.64 -15.56
CA ASP A 51 8.92 -18.58 -15.04
C ASP A 51 8.26 -17.24 -15.40
N LEU A 52 8.98 -16.13 -15.34
CA LEU A 52 8.48 -14.84 -15.83
C LEU A 52 8.15 -14.90 -17.33
N ALA A 53 9.03 -15.50 -18.14
CA ALA A 53 8.78 -15.66 -19.58
C ALA A 53 7.53 -16.52 -19.85
N ARG A 54 7.32 -17.59 -19.07
CA ARG A 54 6.10 -18.41 -19.13
C ARG A 54 4.86 -17.63 -18.72
N GLN A 55 4.94 -16.80 -17.68
CA GLN A 55 3.85 -15.93 -17.24
C GLN A 55 3.47 -14.93 -18.34
N PHE A 56 4.45 -14.28 -18.99
CA PHE A 56 4.19 -13.33 -20.09
C PHE A 56 3.55 -14.00 -21.31
N ALA A 57 4.07 -15.17 -21.70
CA ALA A 57 3.50 -15.98 -22.77
C ALA A 57 2.08 -16.43 -22.46
N TRP A 58 1.83 -16.86 -21.21
CA TRP A 58 0.51 -17.27 -20.76
C TRP A 58 -0.48 -16.10 -20.72
N MET A 59 -0.07 -14.92 -20.23
CA MET A 59 -0.89 -13.71 -20.26
C MET A 59 -1.33 -13.38 -21.69
N ARG A 60 -0.40 -13.43 -22.66
CA ARG A 60 -0.71 -13.23 -24.09
C ARG A 60 -1.72 -14.25 -24.59
N ALA A 61 -1.55 -15.52 -24.23
CA ALA A 61 -2.41 -16.61 -24.69
C ALA A 61 -3.80 -16.62 -24.04
N ASN A 62 -3.99 -15.91 -22.92
CA ASN A 62 -5.23 -15.89 -22.14
C ASN A 62 -5.88 -14.50 -22.09
N ASP A 63 -5.63 -13.67 -23.10
CA ASP A 63 -6.30 -12.37 -23.29
C ASP A 63 -6.16 -11.44 -22.06
N LEU A 64 -4.95 -11.43 -21.46
CA LEU A 64 -4.54 -10.49 -20.43
C LEU A 64 -3.68 -9.42 -21.06
N HIS A 65 -4.00 -8.15 -20.79
CA HIS A 65 -3.43 -7.03 -21.54
C HIS A 65 -2.68 -6.08 -20.60
N PRO A 66 -1.36 -6.18 -20.53
CA PRO A 66 -0.53 -5.18 -19.87
C PRO A 66 -0.81 -3.78 -20.42
N ALA A 67 -1.20 -2.86 -19.54
CA ALA A 67 -1.60 -1.50 -19.85
C ALA A 67 -0.66 -0.49 -19.19
N SER A 68 -0.39 0.62 -19.89
CA SER A 68 0.42 1.71 -19.35
C SER A 68 -0.35 2.52 -18.31
N VAL A 69 0.39 3.24 -17.47
CA VAL A 69 -0.21 4.18 -16.51
C VAL A 69 -1.03 5.25 -17.21
N ASP A 70 -0.59 5.74 -18.37
CA ASP A 70 -1.34 6.71 -19.16
C ASP A 70 -2.69 6.15 -19.65
N GLN A 71 -2.74 4.89 -20.08
CA GLN A 71 -3.99 4.24 -20.47
C GLN A 71 -4.95 4.13 -19.28
N ILE A 72 -4.42 3.73 -18.11
CA ILE A 72 -5.20 3.63 -16.87
C ILE A 72 -5.75 5.01 -16.46
N LEU A 73 -4.92 6.05 -16.47
CA LEU A 73 -5.34 7.41 -16.11
C LEU A 73 -6.36 7.97 -17.10
N ALA A 74 -6.17 7.73 -18.40
CA ALA A 74 -7.12 8.14 -19.43
C ALA A 74 -8.48 7.46 -19.24
N ALA A 75 -8.51 6.14 -19.02
CA ALA A 75 -9.75 5.40 -18.77
C ALA A 75 -10.48 5.92 -17.53
N ARG A 76 -9.75 6.16 -16.42
CA ARG A 76 -10.31 6.73 -15.19
C ARG A 76 -10.85 8.15 -15.37
N ALA A 77 -10.32 8.92 -16.33
CA ALA A 77 -10.79 10.25 -16.67
C ALA A 77 -11.97 10.26 -17.66
N GLY A 78 -12.56 9.11 -17.97
CA GLY A 78 -13.67 8.98 -18.94
C GLY A 78 -13.20 8.92 -20.40
N GLY A 79 -11.90 8.73 -20.63
CA GLY A 79 -11.33 8.47 -21.95
C GLY A 79 -11.61 7.05 -22.44
N ARG A 80 -10.74 6.55 -23.34
CA ARG A 80 -10.86 5.19 -23.89
C ARG A 80 -10.83 4.16 -22.74
N PRO A 81 -11.79 3.21 -22.68
CA PRO A 81 -11.79 2.16 -21.67
C PRO A 81 -10.54 1.30 -21.76
N LEU A 82 -10.18 0.69 -20.63
CA LEU A 82 -9.15 -0.35 -20.64
C LEU A 82 -9.66 -1.58 -21.39
N PRO A 83 -8.76 -2.38 -21.99
CA PRO A 83 -9.14 -3.71 -22.46
C PRO A 83 -9.66 -4.55 -21.28
N ARG A 84 -10.52 -5.54 -21.58
CA ARG A 84 -10.89 -6.55 -20.57
C ARG A 84 -9.63 -7.20 -20.02
N ASN A 85 -9.63 -7.65 -18.76
CA ASN A 85 -8.47 -8.29 -18.14
C ASN A 85 -7.17 -7.44 -18.24
N ALA A 86 -7.28 -6.12 -18.12
CA ALA A 86 -6.12 -5.23 -18.09
C ALA A 86 -5.21 -5.55 -16.89
N ILE A 87 -3.90 -5.55 -17.15
CA ILE A 87 -2.86 -5.80 -16.15
C ILE A 87 -1.94 -4.59 -16.04
N LEU A 88 -1.56 -4.17 -14.83
CA LEU A 88 -0.45 -3.26 -14.60
C LEU A 88 0.74 -4.06 -14.08
N LEU A 89 1.82 -4.12 -14.85
CA LEU A 89 3.07 -4.75 -14.42
C LEU A 89 3.93 -3.75 -13.66
N THR A 90 4.38 -4.11 -12.47
CA THR A 90 5.26 -3.27 -11.64
C THR A 90 6.45 -4.07 -11.14
N PHE A 91 7.64 -3.47 -11.18
CA PHE A 91 8.90 -4.05 -10.73
C PHE A 91 9.56 -3.10 -9.73
N ASP A 92 9.68 -3.55 -8.49
CA ASP A 92 10.10 -2.71 -7.37
C ASP A 92 11.61 -2.78 -7.16
N GLU A 93 12.13 -1.95 -6.25
CA GLU A 93 13.51 -1.95 -5.73
C GLU A 93 14.65 -1.55 -6.70
N GLY A 94 14.43 -1.58 -8.01
CA GLY A 94 15.40 -1.11 -9.00
C GLY A 94 16.59 -2.06 -9.19
N PHE A 95 16.37 -3.36 -9.04
CA PHE A 95 17.37 -4.37 -9.37
C PHE A 95 17.74 -4.37 -10.86
N LYS A 96 18.98 -4.75 -11.16
CA LYS A 96 19.57 -4.75 -12.50
C LYS A 96 18.93 -5.75 -13.45
N ASP A 97 18.29 -6.79 -12.91
CA ASP A 97 17.47 -7.75 -13.66
C ASP A 97 16.27 -7.10 -14.37
N ALA A 98 15.77 -5.97 -13.88
CA ALA A 98 14.81 -5.13 -14.58
C ALA A 98 15.31 -4.78 -15.99
N TYR A 99 16.60 -4.52 -16.13
CA TYR A 99 17.24 -4.23 -17.41
C TYR A 99 17.69 -5.49 -18.15
N THR A 100 18.31 -6.45 -17.47
CA THR A 100 18.96 -7.59 -18.17
C THR A 100 18.02 -8.74 -18.51
N ARG A 101 16.86 -8.83 -17.86
CA ARG A 101 15.92 -9.97 -18.00
C ARG A 101 14.49 -9.53 -18.26
N ILE A 102 14.00 -8.51 -17.55
CA ILE A 102 12.62 -8.03 -17.70
C ILE A 102 12.48 -7.17 -18.97
N PHE A 103 13.32 -6.15 -19.15
CA PHE A 103 13.19 -5.22 -20.29
C PHE A 103 13.25 -5.90 -21.67
N PRO A 104 14.10 -6.91 -21.94
CA PRO A 104 14.03 -7.68 -23.18
C PRO A 104 12.69 -8.39 -23.39
N LEU A 105 12.08 -8.91 -22.32
CA LEU A 105 10.74 -9.51 -22.39
C LEU A 105 9.68 -8.44 -22.63
N LEU A 106 9.74 -7.27 -21.97
CA LEU A 106 8.83 -6.15 -22.24
C LEU A 106 8.87 -5.74 -23.71
N ASN A 107 10.06 -5.63 -24.31
CA ASN A 107 10.24 -5.34 -25.73
C ASN A 107 9.67 -6.45 -26.63
N LEU A 108 10.01 -7.71 -26.37
CA LEU A 108 9.51 -8.86 -27.14
C LEU A 108 7.98 -8.95 -27.10
N PHE A 109 7.39 -8.63 -25.94
CA PHE A 109 5.96 -8.72 -25.75
C PHE A 109 5.20 -7.43 -26.07
N ASN A 110 5.91 -6.31 -26.24
CA ASN A 110 5.37 -4.95 -26.28
C ASN A 110 4.46 -4.65 -25.07
N TYR A 111 4.94 -4.99 -23.88
CA TYR A 111 4.23 -4.79 -22.62
C TYR A 111 4.72 -3.54 -21.91
N ALA A 112 3.77 -2.73 -21.44
CA ALA A 112 4.07 -1.59 -20.59
C ALA A 112 4.28 -2.03 -19.13
N ALA A 113 5.15 -1.33 -18.42
CA ALA A 113 5.44 -1.59 -17.01
C ALA A 113 5.82 -0.32 -16.24
N VAL A 114 5.79 -0.43 -14.91
CA VAL A 114 6.37 0.55 -13.98
C VAL A 114 7.62 -0.06 -13.36
N ILE A 115 8.70 0.71 -13.26
CA ILE A 115 9.82 0.39 -12.38
C ILE A 115 9.85 1.38 -11.22
N ALA A 116 10.00 0.90 -9.99
CA ALA A 116 10.05 1.76 -8.80
C ALA A 116 11.45 1.75 -8.19
N LEU A 117 12.05 2.94 -8.03
CA LEU A 117 13.45 3.08 -7.67
C LEU A 117 13.62 3.63 -6.25
N VAL A 118 14.49 3.00 -5.45
CA VAL A 118 14.94 3.55 -4.18
C VAL A 118 16.10 4.51 -4.45
N GLY A 119 15.86 5.81 -4.26
CA GLY A 119 16.81 6.86 -4.67
C GLY A 119 18.20 6.72 -4.07
N GLN A 120 18.28 6.46 -2.76
CA GLN A 120 19.54 6.30 -2.02
C GLN A 120 20.36 5.12 -2.56
N TRP A 121 19.73 4.02 -2.96
CA TRP A 121 20.44 2.86 -3.53
C TRP A 121 21.01 3.18 -4.91
N MET A 122 20.31 4.01 -5.69
CA MET A 122 20.77 4.47 -7.00
C MET A 122 21.96 5.42 -6.90
N ASP A 123 22.04 6.23 -5.84
CA ASP A 123 23.11 7.21 -5.61
C ASP A 123 24.42 6.60 -5.07
N VAL A 124 24.38 5.37 -4.55
CA VAL A 124 25.61 4.68 -4.09
C VAL A 124 26.58 4.53 -5.27
N PRO A 125 27.85 4.97 -5.14
CA PRO A 125 28.83 4.89 -6.21
C PRO A 125 29.12 3.46 -6.69
N ALA A 126 29.45 3.31 -7.96
CA ALA A 126 29.86 2.02 -8.53
C ALA A 126 31.03 1.40 -7.75
N GLY A 127 30.95 0.10 -7.48
CA GLY A 127 31.95 -0.63 -6.68
C GLY A 127 31.74 -0.56 -5.16
N GLN A 128 30.77 0.22 -4.66
CA GLN A 128 30.42 0.24 -3.23
C GLN A 128 29.26 -0.69 -2.90
N MET A 129 28.94 -0.75 -1.60
CA MET A 129 27.84 -1.55 -1.06
C MET A 129 26.65 -0.64 -0.72
N VAL A 130 25.48 -1.10 -1.09
CA VAL A 130 24.18 -0.56 -0.71
C VAL A 130 23.79 -1.19 0.64
N ASP A 131 23.29 -0.37 1.56
CA ASP A 131 22.59 -0.83 2.75
C ASP A 131 21.14 -1.19 2.36
N TYR A 132 20.91 -2.49 2.22
CA TYR A 132 19.63 -3.10 1.90
C TYR A 132 18.99 -3.59 3.21
N ASP A 133 18.36 -2.65 3.93
CA ASP A 133 17.68 -2.89 5.21
C ASP A 133 18.55 -3.63 6.24
N GLY A 134 19.77 -3.13 6.46
CA GLY A 134 20.76 -3.71 7.37
C GLY A 134 21.65 -4.79 6.74
N LYS A 135 21.43 -5.14 5.46
CA LYS A 135 22.24 -6.12 4.73
C LYS A 135 23.05 -5.44 3.62
N ALA A 136 24.33 -5.79 3.52
CA ALA A 136 25.17 -5.25 2.45
C ALA A 136 24.86 -5.93 1.10
N ALA A 137 24.49 -5.16 0.09
CA ALA A 137 24.30 -5.60 -1.28
C ALA A 137 25.26 -4.85 -2.22
N ALA A 138 25.90 -5.54 -3.16
CA ALA A 138 26.79 -4.85 -4.11
C ALA A 138 25.99 -3.88 -4.98
N ARG A 139 26.50 -2.65 -5.19
CA ARG A 139 25.85 -1.64 -6.05
C ARG A 139 25.55 -2.15 -7.47
N SER A 140 26.35 -3.09 -7.97
CA SER A 140 26.19 -3.73 -9.27
C SER A 140 24.92 -4.58 -9.41
N LYS A 141 24.24 -4.90 -8.31
CA LYS A 141 22.93 -5.56 -8.30
C LYS A 141 21.77 -4.63 -8.68
N PHE A 142 21.97 -3.32 -8.65
CA PHE A 142 20.94 -2.32 -8.95
C PHE A 142 21.19 -1.66 -10.31
N LEU A 143 20.14 -1.06 -10.87
CA LEU A 143 20.20 -0.34 -12.13
C LEU A 143 21.19 0.83 -12.11
N SER A 144 21.75 1.17 -13.27
CA SER A 144 22.39 2.47 -13.49
C SER A 144 21.37 3.46 -14.05
N TRP A 145 21.61 4.77 -13.89
CA TRP A 145 20.76 5.79 -14.50
C TRP A 145 20.76 5.76 -16.03
N GLU A 146 21.83 5.25 -16.65
CA GLU A 146 21.87 5.02 -18.10
C GLU A 146 20.85 3.95 -18.52
N GLN A 147 20.82 2.82 -17.79
CA GLN A 147 19.85 1.75 -18.03
C GLN A 147 18.41 2.23 -17.80
N VAL A 148 18.17 3.05 -16.77
CA VAL A 148 16.86 3.65 -16.50
C VAL A 148 16.42 4.53 -17.67
N ARG A 149 17.30 5.39 -18.19
CA ARG A 149 17.01 6.26 -19.34
C ARG A 149 16.69 5.46 -20.60
N GLU A 150 17.44 4.40 -20.87
CA GLU A 150 17.19 3.53 -22.03
C GLU A 150 15.81 2.86 -21.94
N MET A 151 15.49 2.28 -20.78
CA MET A 151 14.17 1.70 -20.54
C MET A 151 13.05 2.73 -20.69
N GLN A 152 13.20 3.94 -20.13
CA GLN A 152 12.22 5.00 -20.27
C GLN A 152 12.07 5.47 -21.73
N ALA A 153 13.17 5.58 -22.47
CA ALA A 153 13.18 6.03 -23.86
C ALA A 153 12.45 5.07 -24.81
N SER A 154 12.31 3.79 -24.44
CA SER A 154 11.49 2.83 -25.20
C SER A 154 10.01 3.18 -25.27
N GLY A 155 9.51 4.01 -24.34
CA GLY A 155 8.09 4.30 -24.17
C GLY A 155 7.30 3.20 -23.46
N LEU A 156 7.92 2.07 -23.11
CA LEU A 156 7.26 0.96 -22.39
C LEU A 156 7.32 1.11 -20.87
N VAL A 157 8.32 1.82 -20.34
CA VAL A 157 8.61 1.85 -18.90
C VAL A 157 8.35 3.24 -18.31
N GLU A 158 7.43 3.29 -17.35
CA GLU A 158 7.23 4.42 -16.45
C GLU A 158 8.16 4.29 -15.23
N VAL A 159 8.84 5.37 -14.85
CA VAL A 159 9.72 5.40 -13.68
C VAL A 159 8.96 5.99 -12.48
N ALA A 160 8.89 5.24 -11.39
CA ALA A 160 8.23 5.61 -10.15
C ALA A 160 9.25 5.76 -8.99
N SER A 161 8.86 6.52 -7.97
CA SER A 161 9.59 6.58 -6.71
C SER A 161 9.28 5.36 -5.85
N HIS A 162 10.28 4.79 -5.20
CA HIS A 162 10.13 3.82 -4.12
C HIS A 162 10.66 4.38 -2.80
N SER A 163 10.42 5.69 -2.57
CA SER A 163 11.10 6.55 -1.59
C SER A 163 12.57 6.83 -1.93
N TYR A 164 13.19 7.79 -1.25
CA TYR A 164 14.62 8.02 -1.38
C TYR A 164 15.39 7.06 -0.46
N GLY A 165 15.12 7.07 0.84
CA GLY A 165 15.84 6.29 1.86
C GLY A 165 14.93 5.76 2.98
N LEU A 166 13.63 5.61 2.73
CA LEU A 166 12.65 5.05 3.67
C LEU A 166 12.34 3.57 3.42
N HIS A 167 13.01 2.91 2.47
CA HIS A 167 12.92 1.46 2.28
C HIS A 167 13.75 0.68 3.31
N ARG A 168 13.38 0.84 4.59
CA ARG A 168 13.99 0.19 5.74
C ARG A 168 13.04 0.12 6.93
N GLY A 169 13.32 -0.81 7.84
CA GLY A 169 12.75 -0.79 9.18
C GLY A 169 13.38 0.31 10.05
N ILE A 170 12.56 0.99 10.86
CA ILE A 170 13.04 1.86 11.95
C ILE A 170 12.43 1.43 13.27
N LEU A 171 13.11 1.76 14.37
CA LEU A 171 12.63 1.49 15.72
C LEU A 171 11.31 2.26 15.96
N ALA A 172 10.26 1.51 16.26
CA ALA A 172 8.90 2.03 16.40
C ALA A 172 8.51 2.29 17.86
N ASN A 173 9.19 1.65 18.83
CA ASN A 173 8.83 1.71 20.24
C ASN A 173 10.01 1.32 21.16
N PRO A 174 9.92 1.55 22.49
CA PRO A 174 10.96 1.19 23.45
C PRO A 174 11.30 -0.31 23.51
N GLN A 175 10.38 -1.19 23.13
CA GLN A 175 10.52 -2.64 23.22
C GLN A 175 11.42 -3.22 22.13
N GLY A 176 11.80 -2.45 21.11
CA GLY A 176 12.67 -2.93 20.05
C GLY A 176 11.94 -3.31 18.76
N ASN A 177 10.63 -3.09 18.64
CA ASN A 177 9.92 -3.45 17.42
C ASN A 177 10.32 -2.52 16.27
N THR A 178 10.59 -3.11 15.11
CA THR A 178 10.85 -2.36 13.88
C THR A 178 9.62 -2.32 12.99
N ARG A 179 9.41 -1.18 12.32
CA ARG A 179 8.30 -0.95 11.39
C ARG A 179 8.76 -0.13 10.18
N PRO A 180 8.04 -0.19 9.04
CA PRO A 180 8.41 0.55 7.84
C PRO A 180 8.55 2.06 8.10
N ALA A 181 9.67 2.63 7.68
CA ALA A 181 10.01 4.03 7.98
C ALA A 181 9.01 5.05 7.43
N THR A 182 8.29 4.71 6.36
CA THR A 182 7.28 5.58 5.74
C THR A 182 6.05 5.83 6.61
N ILE A 183 5.67 4.86 7.46
CA ILE A 183 4.44 4.94 8.27
C ILE A 183 4.69 5.15 9.75
N THR A 184 5.95 5.06 10.17
CA THR A 184 6.33 4.93 11.58
C THR A 184 6.92 6.23 12.12
N ARG A 185 6.56 6.63 13.34
CA ARG A 185 7.29 7.67 14.09
C ARG A 185 8.50 7.06 14.77
N LEU A 186 9.70 7.59 14.51
CA LEU A 186 10.93 7.03 15.05
C LEU A 186 10.97 7.10 16.58
N TYR A 187 11.24 5.99 17.25
CA TYR A 187 11.64 6.00 18.66
C TYR A 187 13.17 6.06 18.76
N ALA A 188 13.70 7.12 19.37
CA ALA A 188 15.14 7.31 19.56
C ALA A 188 15.43 8.19 20.78
N ASN A 189 16.53 7.90 21.48
CA ASN A 189 16.97 8.68 22.65
C ASN A 189 15.89 8.79 23.75
N GLY A 190 15.16 7.70 23.99
CA GLY A 190 14.13 7.65 25.03
C GLY A 190 12.83 8.40 24.70
N ARG A 191 12.62 8.81 23.44
CA ARG A 191 11.44 9.56 23.02
C ARG A 191 10.97 9.18 21.61
N TYR A 192 9.68 9.38 21.37
CA TYR A 192 9.09 9.32 20.05
C TYR A 192 9.38 10.61 19.26
N GLU A 193 9.56 10.45 17.96
CA GLU A 193 9.52 11.53 16.98
C GLU A 193 8.15 12.20 17.02
N ASP A 194 8.12 13.53 17.12
CA ASP A 194 6.88 14.30 17.05
C ASP A 194 6.37 14.40 15.60
N ASP A 195 5.12 14.84 15.46
CA ASP A 195 4.46 14.92 14.15
C ASP A 195 5.17 15.87 13.18
N ALA A 196 5.73 16.97 13.68
CA ALA A 196 6.40 17.94 12.83
C ALA A 196 7.70 17.36 12.26
N ALA A 197 8.48 16.67 13.10
CA ALA A 197 9.68 15.96 12.70
C ALA A 197 9.37 14.81 11.74
N TYR A 198 8.33 14.02 12.01
CA TYR A 198 7.87 12.94 11.12
C TYR A 198 7.51 13.46 9.73
N LEU A 199 6.68 14.52 9.65
CA LEU A 199 6.29 15.12 8.39
C LEU A 199 7.48 15.78 7.66
N ALA A 200 8.43 16.36 8.40
CA ALA A 200 9.65 16.91 7.82
C ALA A 200 10.54 15.80 7.21
N ARG A 201 10.68 14.67 7.91
CA ARG A 201 11.41 13.49 7.41
C ARG A 201 10.76 12.94 6.15
N LEU A 202 9.44 12.81 6.11
CA LEU A 202 8.71 12.39 4.90
C LEU A 202 8.93 13.36 3.74
N ARG A 203 8.78 14.67 3.94
CA ARG A 203 8.97 15.66 2.87
C ARG A 203 10.40 15.69 2.35
N HIS A 204 11.36 15.57 3.25
CA HIS A 204 12.76 15.50 2.87
C HIS A 204 13.04 14.25 2.04
N ASP A 205 12.55 13.10 2.46
CA ASP A 205 12.82 11.84 1.78
C ASP A 205 12.09 11.71 0.44
N LEU A 206 10.79 12.04 0.39
CA LEU A 206 9.97 11.88 -0.80
C LEU A 206 10.18 12.97 -1.86
N ARG A 207 11.19 13.85 -1.66
CA ARG A 207 11.60 14.84 -2.65
C ARG A 207 11.96 14.16 -3.97
N ASP A 208 11.79 14.88 -5.08
CA ASP A 208 12.19 14.37 -6.38
C ASP A 208 13.71 14.24 -6.50
N SER A 209 14.19 13.00 -6.61
CA SER A 209 15.58 12.65 -6.92
C SER A 209 15.73 12.01 -8.30
N ILE A 210 14.64 11.85 -9.05
CA ILE A 210 14.58 11.05 -10.28
C ILE A 210 14.61 11.96 -11.52
N SER A 211 13.95 13.12 -11.50
CA SER A 211 13.83 13.98 -12.68
C SER A 211 15.17 14.50 -13.20
N GLN A 212 16.13 14.77 -12.31
CA GLN A 212 17.48 15.19 -12.71
C GLN A 212 18.21 14.15 -13.57
N HIS A 213 17.82 12.87 -13.47
CA HIS A 213 18.43 11.77 -14.22
C HIS A 213 17.61 11.31 -15.42
N THR A 214 16.30 11.55 -15.41
CA THR A 214 15.34 11.00 -16.40
C THR A 214 14.63 12.08 -17.23
N GLY A 215 14.69 13.34 -16.81
CA GLY A 215 13.94 14.45 -17.40
C GLY A 215 12.45 14.47 -17.06
N LYS A 216 11.96 13.52 -16.25
CA LYS A 216 10.55 13.42 -15.84
C LYS A 216 10.45 13.26 -14.33
N ALA A 217 9.68 14.13 -13.68
CA ALA A 217 9.35 13.95 -12.28
C ALA A 217 8.42 12.74 -12.10
N PRO A 218 8.65 11.90 -11.07
CA PRO A 218 7.77 10.77 -10.80
C PRO A 218 6.40 11.29 -10.36
N ARG A 219 5.33 10.67 -10.88
CA ARG A 219 3.94 10.91 -10.44
C ARG A 219 3.34 9.75 -9.63
N ILE A 220 4.16 8.74 -9.37
CA ILE A 220 3.80 7.50 -8.69
C ILE A 220 4.80 7.27 -7.57
N ILE A 221 4.27 6.96 -6.39
CA ILE A 221 5.02 6.33 -5.32
C ILE A 221 4.56 4.88 -5.19
N VAL A 222 5.51 3.95 -5.27
CA VAL A 222 5.28 2.58 -4.80
C VAL A 222 5.69 2.57 -3.33
N TRP A 223 4.79 2.18 -2.44
CA TRP A 223 5.06 2.25 -1.01
C TRP A 223 5.99 1.11 -0.59
N PRO A 224 7.14 1.38 0.05
CA PRO A 224 7.97 0.35 0.68
C PRO A 224 7.13 -0.60 1.54
N TYR A 225 7.38 -1.90 1.41
CA TYR A 225 6.63 -2.97 2.08
C TYR A 225 5.11 -2.95 1.80
N GLY A 226 4.66 -2.22 0.79
CA GLY A 226 3.25 -2.02 0.46
C GLY A 226 2.46 -1.24 1.50
N ARG A 227 3.12 -0.49 2.39
CA ARG A 227 2.48 0.19 3.53
C ARG A 227 2.53 1.72 3.41
N SER A 228 1.37 2.34 3.61
CA SER A 228 1.22 3.79 3.66
C SER A 228 0.26 4.20 4.76
N ASN A 229 0.34 5.45 5.20
CA ASN A 229 -0.68 6.09 6.01
C ASN A 229 -1.12 7.39 5.34
N GLN A 230 -2.15 8.05 5.88
CA GLN A 230 -2.66 9.28 5.27
C GLN A 230 -1.59 10.39 5.18
N ALA A 231 -0.80 10.59 6.23
CA ALA A 231 0.23 11.63 6.24
C ALA A 231 1.24 11.45 5.10
N ALA A 232 1.72 10.21 4.88
CA ALA A 232 2.61 9.89 3.78
C ALA A 232 1.94 10.12 2.42
N GLN A 233 0.69 9.69 2.25
CA GLN A 233 -0.08 9.88 1.01
C GLN A 233 -0.28 11.36 0.68
N GLU A 234 -0.58 12.19 1.68
CA GLU A 234 -0.76 13.64 1.52
C GLU A 234 0.57 14.31 1.14
N VAL A 235 1.66 13.98 1.85
CA VAL A 235 2.99 14.50 1.52
C VAL A 235 3.41 14.09 0.10
N ALA A 236 3.19 12.83 -0.29
CA ALA A 236 3.50 12.38 -1.65
C ALA A 236 2.68 13.13 -2.70
N SER A 237 1.37 13.33 -2.45
CA SER A 237 0.50 14.10 -3.34
C SER A 237 0.97 15.55 -3.48
N ASP A 238 1.33 16.21 -2.37
CA ASP A 238 1.82 17.59 -2.37
C ASP A 238 3.15 17.73 -3.14
N LEU A 239 3.93 16.65 -3.19
CA LEU A 239 5.20 16.55 -3.94
C LEU A 239 5.00 16.07 -5.39
N GLY A 240 3.77 15.97 -5.88
CA GLY A 240 3.48 15.62 -7.28
C GLY A 240 3.31 14.12 -7.55
N MET A 241 3.27 13.29 -6.51
CA MET A 241 3.05 11.84 -6.59
C MET A 241 1.67 11.42 -6.03
N PRO A 242 0.55 11.77 -6.68
CA PRO A 242 -0.80 11.46 -6.19
C PRO A 242 -1.21 9.98 -6.37
N ILE A 243 -0.43 9.19 -7.11
CA ILE A 243 -0.68 7.77 -7.34
C ILE A 243 0.21 6.98 -6.38
N GLY A 244 -0.40 6.24 -5.47
CA GLY A 244 0.29 5.40 -4.50
C GLY A 244 -0.04 3.93 -4.74
N LEU A 245 0.96 3.06 -4.85
CA LEU A 245 0.77 1.62 -5.04
C LEU A 245 1.15 0.84 -3.77
N THR A 246 0.25 -0.03 -3.33
CA THR A 246 0.35 -0.83 -2.09
C THR A 246 0.51 -2.32 -2.43
N LEU A 247 0.47 -3.19 -1.41
CA LEU A 247 0.35 -4.65 -1.57
C LEU A 247 -0.98 -5.17 -1.01
N VAL A 248 -2.04 -4.36 -1.11
CA VAL A 248 -3.41 -4.82 -0.83
C VAL A 248 -3.89 -5.62 -2.04
N ASP A 249 -4.34 -6.85 -1.82
CA ASP A 249 -4.85 -7.74 -2.87
C ASP A 249 -6.13 -7.18 -3.53
N GLY A 250 -6.35 -7.56 -4.79
CA GLY A 250 -7.61 -7.36 -5.50
C GLY A 250 -7.54 -6.47 -6.74
N PHE A 251 -8.71 -6.23 -7.33
CA PHE A 251 -8.84 -5.39 -8.53
C PHE A 251 -8.89 -3.91 -8.16
N ASN A 252 -8.34 -3.11 -9.08
CA ASN A 252 -8.53 -1.68 -9.13
C ASN A 252 -9.59 -1.35 -10.18
N ASP A 253 -10.32 -0.27 -9.98
CA ASP A 253 -11.30 0.29 -10.92
C ASP A 253 -11.35 1.83 -10.80
N ALA A 254 -12.32 2.45 -11.47
CA ALA A 254 -12.51 3.90 -11.42
C ALA A 254 -12.73 4.43 -9.99
N GLY A 255 -13.39 3.65 -9.13
CA GLY A 255 -13.71 4.00 -7.74
C GLY A 255 -12.58 3.73 -6.75
N THR A 256 -11.55 2.96 -7.14
CA THR A 256 -10.42 2.65 -6.27
C THR A 256 -9.56 3.89 -6.00
N THR A 257 -9.36 4.25 -4.73
CA THR A 257 -8.58 5.44 -4.33
C THR A 257 -7.15 5.40 -4.90
N LYS A 258 -6.74 6.48 -5.59
CA LYS A 258 -5.45 6.55 -6.32
C LYS A 258 -4.21 6.40 -5.43
N SER A 259 -4.26 6.88 -4.19
CA SER A 259 -3.14 6.85 -3.25
C SER A 259 -2.89 5.47 -2.63
N VAL A 260 -3.81 4.51 -2.85
CA VAL A 260 -3.80 3.16 -2.28
C VAL A 260 -4.15 2.10 -3.33
N GLY A 261 -3.59 2.23 -4.54
CA GLY A 261 -3.70 1.24 -5.61
C GLY A 261 -3.30 -0.15 -5.12
N LYS A 262 -4.15 -1.13 -5.42
CA LYS A 262 -4.02 -2.53 -5.01
C LYS A 262 -3.06 -3.27 -5.93
N ARG A 263 -2.23 -4.18 -5.41
CA ARG A 263 -1.33 -5.04 -6.20
C ARG A 263 -1.24 -6.42 -5.59
N GLN A 264 -1.21 -7.44 -6.44
CA GLN A 264 -0.90 -8.81 -6.06
C GLN A 264 0.62 -8.98 -6.02
N LEU A 265 1.14 -9.45 -4.88
CA LEU A 265 2.55 -9.75 -4.74
C LEU A 265 2.88 -11.08 -5.43
N ILE A 266 3.95 -11.09 -6.24
CA ILE A 266 4.46 -12.30 -6.89
C ILE A 266 5.70 -12.78 -6.13
N GLU A 267 5.65 -14.00 -5.64
CA GLU A 267 6.69 -14.57 -4.76
C GLU A 267 7.07 -16.00 -5.16
N ASN A 268 8.21 -16.44 -4.62
CA ASN A 268 8.66 -17.83 -4.56
C ASN A 268 8.70 -18.56 -5.92
N SER A 269 8.85 -17.83 -7.03
CA SER A 269 8.75 -18.36 -8.40
C SER A 269 7.60 -19.36 -8.57
N GLN A 270 6.40 -18.97 -8.15
CA GLN A 270 5.22 -19.84 -8.17
C GLN A 270 5.00 -20.52 -9.53
N SER A 271 4.42 -21.71 -9.51
CA SER A 271 4.09 -22.46 -10.73
C SER A 271 3.15 -21.64 -11.63
N LEU A 272 3.16 -21.94 -12.94
CA LEU A 272 2.26 -21.27 -13.88
C LEU A 272 0.78 -21.49 -13.52
N GLN A 273 0.45 -22.65 -12.94
CA GLN A 273 -0.90 -22.93 -12.44
C GLN A 273 -1.26 -22.00 -11.28
N ALA A 274 -0.40 -21.89 -10.27
CA ALA A 274 -0.64 -21.00 -9.13
C ALA A 274 -0.78 -19.54 -9.57
N PHE A 275 0.06 -19.09 -10.51
CA PHE A 275 -0.06 -17.78 -11.14
C PHE A 275 -1.41 -17.58 -11.82
N ALA A 276 -1.85 -18.54 -12.64
CA ALA A 276 -3.13 -18.48 -13.34
C ALA A 276 -4.32 -18.47 -12.38
N GLU A 277 -4.27 -19.27 -11.30
CA GLU A 277 -5.30 -19.31 -10.26
C GLU A 277 -5.41 -17.99 -9.49
N MET A 278 -4.26 -17.40 -9.15
CA MET A 278 -4.17 -16.11 -8.49
C MET A 278 -4.73 -14.98 -9.36
N LEU A 279 -4.52 -14.99 -10.67
CA LEU A 279 -5.09 -13.97 -11.58
C LEU A 279 -6.60 -14.10 -11.83
N ARG A 280 -7.17 -15.29 -11.64
CA ARG A 280 -8.61 -15.50 -11.83
C ARG A 280 -9.46 -14.85 -10.75
N VAL A 281 -8.89 -14.62 -9.55
CA VAL A 281 -9.53 -14.05 -8.34
C VAL A 281 -11.05 -14.25 -8.35
N THR A 282 -11.46 -15.53 -8.32
CA THR A 282 -12.86 -15.94 -8.14
C THR A 282 -13.16 -16.30 -6.69
N TRP A 283 -12.22 -16.09 -5.78
CA TRP A 283 -12.41 -16.42 -4.37
C TRP A 283 -13.35 -15.38 -3.76
N ASP A 284 -14.43 -15.85 -3.15
CA ASP A 284 -15.21 -15.05 -2.21
C ASP A 284 -14.25 -14.44 -1.18
N ALA A 285 -14.58 -13.23 -0.70
CA ALA A 285 -13.81 -12.61 0.37
C ALA A 285 -13.60 -13.63 1.49
N ASN A 286 -12.34 -13.89 1.86
CA ASN A 286 -12.00 -14.82 2.94
C ASN A 286 -12.88 -14.48 4.15
N PRO A 287 -13.72 -15.40 4.65
CA PRO A 287 -14.70 -15.07 5.68
C PRO A 287 -14.02 -14.38 6.85
N ALA A 288 -14.59 -13.26 7.30
CA ALA A 288 -14.03 -12.50 8.40
C ALA A 288 -14.02 -13.36 9.68
N ARG A 289 -12.83 -13.59 10.23
CA ARG A 289 -12.58 -14.30 11.48
C ARG A 289 -11.88 -13.33 12.40
N SER A 290 -12.65 -12.74 13.31
CA SER A 290 -12.15 -11.76 14.24
C SER A 290 -11.96 -12.33 15.65
N VAL A 291 -10.96 -11.81 16.35
CA VAL A 291 -10.74 -12.04 17.78
C VAL A 291 -10.61 -10.69 18.48
N GLU A 292 -11.06 -10.62 19.73
CA GLU A 292 -10.79 -9.50 20.62
C GLU A 292 -9.61 -9.87 21.52
N VAL A 293 -8.64 -8.96 21.62
CA VAL A 293 -7.47 -9.05 22.49
C VAL A 293 -7.61 -7.96 23.54
N ASP A 294 -7.86 -8.39 24.77
CA ASP A 294 -8.00 -7.52 25.93
C ASP A 294 -6.80 -7.72 26.88
N PRO A 295 -5.78 -6.85 26.82
CA PRO A 295 -4.61 -6.96 27.71
C PRO A 295 -4.95 -6.76 29.19
N GLY A 296 -6.12 -6.19 29.51
CA GLY A 296 -6.61 -6.04 30.89
C GLY A 296 -6.94 -7.39 31.55
N THR A 297 -7.09 -8.46 30.77
CA THR A 297 -7.33 -9.82 31.29
C THR A 297 -6.05 -10.60 31.61
N TRP A 298 -4.87 -10.04 31.34
CA TRP A 298 -3.60 -10.72 31.55
C TRP A 298 -3.23 -10.79 33.04
N PRO A 299 -2.67 -11.92 33.52
CA PRO A 299 -2.23 -12.05 34.89
C PRO A 299 -1.19 -10.99 35.26
N PRO A 300 -1.27 -10.36 36.45
CA PRO A 300 -0.29 -9.39 36.89
C PRO A 300 1.13 -10.00 36.97
N GLY A 301 2.11 -9.36 36.32
CA GLY A 301 3.52 -9.76 36.39
C GLY A 301 3.93 -10.90 35.44
N GLU A 302 3.00 -11.45 34.64
CA GLU A 302 3.30 -12.41 33.58
C GLU A 302 3.28 -11.73 32.20
N ASP A 303 4.10 -12.23 31.27
CA ASP A 303 3.98 -11.84 29.85
C ASP A 303 2.75 -12.52 29.23
N GLY A 304 1.61 -11.83 29.25
CA GLY A 304 0.37 -12.29 28.64
C GLY A 304 0.38 -12.27 27.11
N LEU A 305 1.40 -11.68 26.48
CA LEU A 305 1.53 -11.63 25.02
C LEU A 305 1.79 -13.03 24.47
N SER A 306 2.86 -13.69 24.92
CA SER A 306 3.25 -15.04 24.47
C SER A 306 2.08 -16.06 24.39
N PRO A 307 1.31 -16.32 25.46
CA PRO A 307 0.16 -17.23 25.39
C PRO A 307 -1.01 -16.71 24.53
N THR A 308 -1.15 -15.38 24.39
CA THR A 308 -2.10 -14.79 23.45
C THR A 308 -1.69 -15.13 22.02
N LEU A 309 -0.40 -15.06 21.68
CA LEU A 309 0.12 -15.41 20.35
C LEU A 309 -0.15 -16.88 20.01
N ASP A 310 0.10 -17.80 20.93
CA ASP A 310 -0.16 -19.22 20.72
C ASP A 310 -1.63 -19.48 20.37
N ARG A 311 -2.55 -18.73 21.00
CA ARG A 311 -3.99 -18.79 20.69
C ARG A 311 -4.30 -18.17 19.33
N LEU A 312 -3.69 -17.04 18.99
CA LEU A 312 -3.86 -16.40 17.68
C LEU A 312 -3.38 -17.32 16.56
N LEU A 313 -2.23 -17.98 16.73
CA LEU A 313 -1.73 -18.99 15.80
C LEU A 313 -2.73 -20.14 15.64
N THR A 314 -3.23 -20.67 16.75
CA THR A 314 -4.17 -21.79 16.76
C THR A 314 -5.50 -21.44 16.08
N LEU A 315 -6.04 -20.26 16.34
CA LEU A 315 -7.33 -19.80 15.79
C LEU A 315 -7.20 -19.30 14.35
N SER A 316 -6.00 -18.85 13.96
CA SER A 316 -5.71 -18.24 12.65
C SER A 316 -6.72 -17.15 12.23
N PRO A 317 -7.04 -16.16 13.09
CA PRO A 317 -7.96 -15.08 12.72
C PRO A 317 -7.36 -14.22 11.60
N ASN A 318 -8.20 -13.59 10.79
CA ASN A 318 -7.75 -12.61 9.79
C ASN A 318 -7.95 -11.15 10.24
N ILE A 319 -8.60 -10.94 11.39
CA ILE A 319 -8.79 -9.62 12.03
C ILE A 319 -8.54 -9.77 13.54
N ALA A 320 -7.72 -8.89 14.14
CA ALA A 320 -7.58 -8.78 15.59
C ALA A 320 -8.02 -7.38 16.06
N PHE A 321 -8.94 -7.32 17.01
CA PHE A 321 -9.35 -6.11 17.71
C PHE A 321 -8.58 -6.00 19.02
N VAL A 322 -7.65 -5.07 19.15
CA VAL A 322 -6.85 -4.91 20.37
C VAL A 322 -7.40 -3.75 21.19
N LYS A 323 -7.72 -3.98 22.46
CA LYS A 323 -8.13 -2.89 23.36
C LYS A 323 -6.93 -1.98 23.66
N PRO A 324 -7.07 -0.67 23.47
CA PRO A 324 -5.95 0.26 23.59
C PRO A 324 -5.74 0.76 25.04
N ALA A 325 -6.52 0.25 25.99
CA ALA A 325 -6.52 0.68 27.39
C ALA A 325 -6.86 -0.48 28.33
N VAL A 326 -6.55 -0.29 29.62
CA VAL A 326 -6.86 -1.21 30.73
C VAL A 326 -7.51 -0.46 31.88
N GLU A 327 -8.34 -1.13 32.67
CA GLU A 327 -8.90 -0.56 33.89
C GLU A 327 -8.03 -0.91 35.09
N ARG A 328 -7.62 0.10 35.87
CA ARG A 328 -6.89 -0.04 37.14
C ARG A 328 -7.50 0.89 38.18
N ASP A 329 -7.83 0.37 39.34
CA ASP A 329 -8.45 1.12 40.45
C ASP A 329 -9.69 1.93 40.04
N GLY A 330 -10.55 1.36 39.17
CA GLY A 330 -11.76 2.01 38.67
C GLY A 330 -11.49 3.16 37.68
N ARG A 331 -10.29 3.24 37.10
CA ARG A 331 -9.92 4.23 36.07
C ARG A 331 -9.38 3.54 34.84
N GLU A 332 -9.84 3.98 33.67
CA GLU A 332 -9.27 3.56 32.41
C GLU A 332 -7.91 4.26 32.17
N MET A 333 -6.90 3.47 31.83
CA MET A 333 -5.53 3.91 31.58
C MET A 333 -5.07 3.43 30.20
N ALA A 334 -4.45 4.31 29.42
CA ALA A 334 -4.00 4.01 28.07
C ALA A 334 -2.79 3.07 28.08
N LEU A 335 -2.71 2.18 27.08
CA LEU A 335 -1.55 1.34 26.79
C LEU A 335 -0.59 1.98 25.77
N PHE A 336 -0.70 3.29 25.56
CA PHE A 336 0.05 4.03 24.55
C PHE A 336 0.33 5.46 25.03
N PRO A 337 1.39 6.14 24.53
CA PRO A 337 1.76 7.47 24.99
C PRO A 337 0.71 8.50 24.57
N THR A 338 0.01 9.14 25.52
CA THR A 338 -1.03 10.13 25.24
C THR A 338 -1.07 11.22 26.31
N ALA A 339 -1.48 12.43 25.92
CA ALA A 339 -1.72 13.53 26.86
C ALA A 339 -3.16 13.57 27.40
N LEU A 340 -4.04 12.68 26.90
CA LEU A 340 -5.48 12.76 27.13
C LEU A 340 -5.98 11.90 28.29
N ARG A 341 -5.22 10.86 28.68
CA ARG A 341 -5.56 9.94 29.77
C ARG A 341 -4.28 9.50 30.50
N PRO A 342 -4.37 9.04 31.76
CA PRO A 342 -3.25 8.38 32.42
C PRO A 342 -2.74 7.20 31.58
N VAL A 343 -1.43 7.01 31.50
CA VAL A 343 -0.79 5.91 30.76
C VAL A 343 -0.42 4.82 31.77
N ALA A 344 -0.89 3.59 31.56
CA ALA A 344 -0.53 2.44 32.38
C ALA A 344 0.83 1.87 32.00
N ASP A 345 1.05 1.70 30.69
CA ASP A 345 2.32 1.27 30.10
C ASP A 345 2.29 1.60 28.59
N ASP A 346 3.44 1.61 27.92
CA ASP A 346 3.56 1.82 26.47
C ASP A 346 3.68 0.46 25.75
N GLN A 347 2.59 -0.31 25.71
CA GLN A 347 2.61 -1.69 25.22
C GLN A 347 1.76 -1.89 23.96
N LEU A 348 0.86 -0.97 23.62
CA LEU A 348 -0.11 -1.18 22.56
C LEU A 348 0.54 -1.47 21.21
N ASN A 349 1.58 -0.70 20.85
CA ASN A 349 2.31 -0.93 19.60
C ASN A 349 3.06 -2.26 19.63
N HIS A 350 3.56 -2.68 20.79
CA HIS A 350 4.23 -3.97 20.95
C HIS A 350 3.25 -5.13 20.78
N ILE A 351 2.07 -5.03 21.40
CA ILE A 351 1.00 -6.02 21.30
C ILE A 351 0.45 -6.07 19.87
N ALA A 352 0.20 -4.92 19.25
CA ALA A 352 -0.28 -4.83 17.88
C ALA A 352 0.77 -5.29 16.86
N ALA A 353 2.06 -5.25 17.22
CA ALA A 353 3.11 -5.63 16.29
C ALA A 353 3.07 -7.12 15.94
N VAL A 354 2.65 -7.97 16.87
CA VAL A 354 2.78 -9.42 16.69
C VAL A 354 1.65 -10.03 15.85
N PRO A 355 0.37 -9.60 15.98
CA PRO A 355 -0.68 -10.04 15.07
C PRO A 355 -0.45 -9.60 13.63
N THR A 356 0.27 -8.51 13.34
CA THR A 356 0.58 -8.13 11.93
C THR A 356 1.39 -9.19 11.15
N GLU A 357 2.04 -10.12 11.85
CA GLU A 357 2.75 -11.27 11.25
C GLU A 357 1.87 -12.52 11.13
N MET A 358 0.67 -12.52 11.73
CA MET A 358 -0.19 -13.71 11.92
C MET A 358 -1.65 -13.53 11.49
N ALA A 359 -2.17 -12.30 11.53
CA ALA A 359 -3.49 -11.84 11.16
C ALA A 359 -3.35 -10.73 10.11
N ARG A 360 -4.22 -10.75 9.10
CA ARG A 360 -4.10 -9.82 7.96
C ARG A 360 -4.39 -8.36 8.35
N HIS A 361 -5.18 -8.11 9.40
CA HIS A 361 -5.59 -6.78 9.84
C HIS A 361 -5.59 -6.64 11.36
N VAL A 362 -5.00 -5.57 11.89
CA VAL A 362 -5.06 -5.20 13.32
C VAL A 362 -5.80 -3.88 13.50
N LEU A 363 -6.92 -3.93 14.20
CA LEU A 363 -7.82 -2.80 14.43
C LEU A 363 -7.82 -2.46 15.93
N PHE A 364 -7.90 -1.16 16.26
CA PHE A 364 -8.07 -0.74 17.64
C PHE A 364 -9.54 -0.48 17.94
N GLU A 365 -10.00 -0.95 19.09
CA GLU A 365 -11.36 -0.72 19.58
C GLU A 365 -11.40 0.57 20.41
N PHE A 366 -12.33 1.49 20.09
CA PHE A 366 -12.52 2.74 20.84
C PHE A 366 -13.93 2.82 21.41
N ASP A 367 -14.06 3.56 22.50
CA ASP A 367 -15.34 3.84 23.16
C ASP A 367 -16.37 4.35 22.14
N PRO A 368 -17.50 3.66 21.98
CA PRO A 368 -18.53 3.98 21.01
C PRO A 368 -19.28 5.28 21.29
N SER A 369 -19.15 5.85 22.48
CA SER A 369 -19.73 7.14 22.82
C SER A 369 -18.90 8.34 22.32
N LEU A 370 -17.66 8.09 21.87
CA LEU A 370 -16.80 9.16 21.36
C LEU A 370 -17.30 9.67 20.00
N PRO A 371 -17.38 11.00 19.79
CA PRO A 371 -17.76 11.55 18.51
C PRO A 371 -16.70 11.22 17.44
N PRO A 372 -17.10 10.99 16.17
CA PRO A 372 -16.19 10.63 15.07
C PRO A 372 -14.98 11.57 14.92
N GLU A 373 -15.14 12.86 15.22
CA GLU A 373 -14.07 13.86 15.17
C GLU A 373 -13.02 13.70 16.28
N ALA A 374 -13.43 13.23 17.47
CA ALA A 374 -12.52 12.93 18.55
C ALA A 374 -11.70 11.66 18.22
N ILE A 375 -12.35 10.65 17.64
CA ILE A 375 -11.70 9.44 17.15
C ILE A 375 -10.70 9.79 16.05
N ALA A 376 -11.09 10.60 15.05
CA ALA A 376 -10.21 11.07 13.98
C ALA A 376 -8.98 11.86 14.49
N ARG A 377 -9.13 12.64 15.57
CA ARG A 377 -8.01 13.34 16.22
C ARG A 377 -7.04 12.37 16.90
N HIS A 378 -7.55 11.32 17.54
CA HIS A 378 -6.70 10.27 18.12
C HIS A 378 -5.96 9.51 17.02
N MET A 379 -6.62 9.24 15.89
CA MET A 379 -6.05 8.53 14.73
C MET A 379 -4.90 9.28 14.06
N ARG A 380 -4.90 10.62 14.04
CA ARG A 380 -3.77 11.41 13.50
C ARG A 380 -2.43 11.10 14.17
N HIS A 381 -2.47 10.58 15.39
CA HIS A 381 -1.31 10.32 16.22
C HIS A 381 -1.02 8.82 16.44
N ARG A 382 -1.70 7.88 15.74
CA ARG A 382 -1.60 6.42 15.99
C ARG A 382 -1.40 5.60 14.71
N GLU A 383 -0.70 4.49 14.85
CA GLU A 383 -0.44 3.50 13.79
C GLU A 383 -1.44 2.34 13.93
N ALA A 384 -2.46 2.27 13.07
CA ALA A 384 -3.47 1.19 13.06
C ALA A 384 -3.99 0.94 11.64
N ASP A 385 -4.43 -0.29 11.34
CA ASP A 385 -5.04 -0.62 10.04
C ASP A 385 -6.51 -0.13 9.93
N GLY A 386 -7.15 0.28 11.05
CA GLY A 386 -8.54 0.79 11.12
C GLY A 386 -9.20 0.69 12.53
N PHE A 387 -10.55 0.82 12.63
CA PHE A 387 -11.35 0.85 13.87
C PHE A 387 -12.71 0.12 13.77
N ARG A 388 -13.29 -0.31 14.91
CA ARG A 388 -14.69 -0.74 15.08
C ARG A 388 -15.40 -0.01 16.24
N GLN A 389 -16.59 0.55 15.98
CA GLN A 389 -17.52 1.11 16.97
C GLN A 389 -18.61 0.08 17.30
N PHE A 390 -18.93 -0.18 18.57
CA PHE A 390 -20.09 -0.98 18.97
C PHE A 390 -21.03 -0.15 19.87
N GLY A 391 -22.29 0.12 19.48
CA GLY A 391 -23.23 0.72 20.45
C GLY A 391 -24.28 1.72 19.95
N VAL A 392 -24.39 1.99 18.65
CA VAL A 392 -25.57 2.68 18.12
C VAL A 392 -26.60 1.62 17.77
N GLY A 393 -27.55 1.36 18.67
CA GLY A 393 -28.71 0.54 18.35
C GLY A 393 -29.41 1.08 17.11
N GLY A 394 -29.54 0.27 16.06
CA GLY A 394 -30.43 0.56 14.93
C GLY A 394 -29.78 0.93 13.59
N LEU A 395 -28.49 0.70 13.34
CA LEU A 395 -27.97 0.73 11.97
C LEU A 395 -27.87 -0.69 11.38
N PRO A 396 -28.36 -0.91 10.14
CA PRO A 396 -28.36 -2.25 9.55
C PRO A 396 -26.92 -2.78 9.36
N GLU A 397 -26.78 -4.10 9.33
CA GLU A 397 -25.58 -4.87 8.93
C GLU A 397 -25.01 -4.51 7.52
N SER A 398 -25.49 -3.46 6.88
CA SER A 398 -25.10 -3.02 5.53
C SER A 398 -23.87 -2.12 5.46
N LEU A 399 -23.09 -1.96 6.54
CA LEU A 399 -21.81 -1.23 6.54
C LEU A 399 -20.58 -2.14 6.38
N MET A 400 -20.77 -3.40 5.98
CA MET A 400 -19.71 -4.28 5.43
C MET A 400 -19.56 -4.06 3.90
N GLY A 401 -19.46 -2.81 3.46
CA GLY A 401 -18.82 -2.47 2.18
C GLY A 401 -17.30 -2.42 2.39
N PRO A 402 -16.45 -2.57 1.35
CA PRO A 402 -15.02 -2.83 1.52
C PRO A 402 -14.37 -1.78 2.43
N LEU A 403 -14.08 -2.19 3.67
CA LEU A 403 -13.42 -1.38 4.70
C LEU A 403 -11.94 -1.24 4.35
N PHE A 404 -11.68 -0.49 3.29
CA PHE A 404 -10.43 0.23 3.10
C PHE A 404 -10.76 1.62 2.60
N PRO A 405 -10.86 2.57 3.54
CA PRO A 405 -10.16 3.81 3.37
C PRO A 405 -9.20 3.96 4.56
N SER A 406 -7.92 4.19 4.29
CA SER A 406 -7.12 5.03 5.17
C SER A 406 -7.96 6.28 5.47
N LEU A 407 -8.51 6.37 6.69
CA LEU A 407 -9.58 7.31 7.04
C LEU A 407 -9.06 8.75 7.02
N SER A 408 -9.19 9.37 5.86
CA SER A 408 -9.18 10.81 5.65
C SER A 408 -10.59 11.36 5.83
N LEU A 409 -10.76 12.23 6.81
CA LEU A 409 -11.79 13.27 6.78
C LEU A 409 -11.07 14.62 6.90
N ARG A 410 -10.82 15.25 5.74
CA ARG A 410 -10.34 16.63 5.64
C ARG A 410 -11.53 17.60 5.82
N TRP A 411 -11.38 18.49 6.80
CA TRP A 411 -11.64 19.95 6.74
C TRP A 411 -12.94 20.47 6.09
N GLN A 412 -13.79 21.16 6.87
CA GLN A 412 -14.54 22.35 6.45
C GLN A 412 -14.84 23.28 7.65
N PRO A 413 -15.15 24.57 7.42
CA PRO A 413 -14.64 25.72 8.16
C PRO A 413 -15.56 26.25 9.28
N GLN A 414 -15.04 27.22 10.04
CA GLN A 414 -15.63 27.93 11.18
C GLN A 414 -17.15 28.17 11.10
N LEU A 415 -17.83 28.03 12.24
CA LEU A 415 -18.88 28.90 12.83
C LEU A 415 -19.67 28.13 13.93
N PRO A 416 -20.19 28.79 14.99
CA PRO A 416 -19.58 29.80 15.87
C PRO A 416 -18.78 29.19 17.05
#